data_AF-W0EWY2-F1
#
_entry.id   AF-W0EWY2-F1
#
_cell.length_a   1.000
_cell.length_b   1.000
_cell.length_c   1.000
_cell.angle_alpha   90.00
_cell.angle_beta   90.00
_cell.angle_gamma   90.00
#
_symmetry.space_group_name_H-M   'P 1'
#
loop_
_entity.id
_entity.type
_entity.pdbx_description
1 polymer ?
#
loop_
_entity_poly.entity_id
_entity_poly.type
_entity_poly.pdbx_seq_one_letter_code
_entity_poly.pdbx_strand_id
1 'polypeptide(L)'
;MLYAIINSEKMGALPNTKGKCPLCQKEVFSKCGEIKLWHWAHKKGENCDNWYEPETEWHKNWKYIFGKEYSEITITKDGIKHRADIQTKDNVIIELQNSPLQKPIIRRRENFYGEKMIWIINGMGFKDNFRIHPEPFPGENYSPTEYGFVDKTTGEVIDQKSLPKKDDRFFWEYPRSSWNDVQRNVFIDFGDGNLFWVKDGMGTGFGKGRQIKKEDFIKKYGGDLDVFSAFVKEQKEKDKQQK
;
A
#
# COMPACT_ATOMS: atom_id res chain seq x y z
N MET A 1 -11.39 -2.79 11.90
CA MET A 1 -12.05 -3.41 10.72
C MET A 1 -13.20 -2.51 10.32
N LEU A 2 -13.32 -2.23 9.03
CA LEU A 2 -14.31 -1.33 8.46
C LEU A 2 -15.65 -2.01 8.23
N TYR A 3 -15.65 -3.32 7.96
CA TYR A 3 -16.85 -4.03 7.54
C TYR A 3 -17.20 -5.22 8.44
N ALA A 4 -18.50 -5.44 8.62
CA ALA A 4 -19.07 -6.63 9.26
C ALA A 4 -20.22 -7.18 8.41
N ILE A 5 -20.66 -8.40 8.71
CA ILE A 5 -21.83 -9.01 8.08
C ILE A 5 -23.08 -8.71 8.91
N ILE A 6 -24.07 -8.05 8.31
CA ILE A 6 -25.40 -7.81 8.88
C ILE A 6 -26.42 -8.30 7.87
N ASN A 7 -27.36 -9.16 8.28
CA ASN A 7 -28.37 -9.74 7.38
C ASN A 7 -27.77 -10.34 6.09
N SER A 8 -26.62 -11.01 6.21
CA SER A 8 -25.85 -11.60 5.09
C SER A 8 -25.20 -10.60 4.13
N GLU A 9 -25.28 -9.30 4.42
CA GLU A 9 -24.62 -8.24 3.64
C GLU A 9 -23.41 -7.67 4.36
N LYS A 10 -22.39 -7.30 3.58
CA LYS A 10 -21.20 -6.63 4.08
C LYS A 10 -21.43 -5.14 4.21
N MET A 11 -21.33 -4.63 5.44
CA MET A 11 -21.71 -3.27 5.80
C MET A 11 -20.65 -2.56 6.64
N GLY A 12 -20.51 -1.24 6.40
CA GLY A 12 -19.77 -0.34 7.27
C GLY A 12 -20.44 -0.20 8.65
N ALA A 13 -19.72 0.37 9.61
CA ALA A 13 -20.27 0.54 10.96
C ALA A 13 -21.40 1.58 10.98
N LEU A 14 -22.54 1.21 11.55
CA LEU A 14 -23.68 2.09 11.78
C LEU A 14 -23.89 2.27 13.29
N PRO A 15 -24.32 3.45 13.79
CA PRO A 15 -24.48 3.67 15.22
C PRO A 15 -25.38 2.63 15.90
N ASN A 16 -24.96 2.15 17.07
CA ASN A 16 -25.71 1.21 17.91
C ASN A 16 -26.10 -0.12 17.23
N THR A 17 -25.24 -0.62 16.34
CA THR A 17 -25.49 -1.88 15.63
C THR A 17 -24.53 -2.99 16.05
N LYS A 18 -24.96 -4.22 15.77
CA LYS A 18 -24.19 -5.45 15.93
C LYS A 18 -24.10 -6.16 14.59
N GLY A 19 -22.99 -6.82 14.34
CA GLY A 19 -22.79 -7.64 13.15
C GLY A 19 -21.98 -8.89 13.46
N LYS A 20 -21.68 -9.67 12.44
CA LYS A 20 -20.76 -10.81 12.52
C LYS A 20 -19.42 -10.47 11.88
N CYS A 21 -18.33 -10.83 12.55
CA CYS A 21 -17.00 -10.73 11.97
C CYS A 21 -16.91 -11.64 10.73
N PRO A 22 -16.50 -11.14 9.54
CA PRO A 22 -16.34 -11.98 8.36
C PRO A 22 -15.35 -13.13 8.55
N LEU A 23 -14.34 -12.94 9.41
CA LEU A 23 -13.28 -13.92 9.66
C LEU A 23 -13.74 -15.06 10.59
N CYS A 24 -14.21 -14.72 11.80
CA CYS A 24 -14.51 -15.71 12.85
C CYS A 24 -16.01 -15.91 13.13
N GLN A 25 -16.88 -15.14 12.48
CA GLN A 25 -18.34 -15.18 12.61
C GLN A 25 -18.90 -14.82 14.00
N LYS A 26 -18.04 -14.46 14.96
CA LYS A 26 -18.46 -13.94 16.28
C LYS A 26 -19.03 -12.53 16.18
N GLU A 27 -19.80 -12.15 17.20
CA GLU A 27 -20.42 -10.84 17.33
C GLU A 27 -19.37 -9.73 17.40
N VAL A 28 -19.58 -8.67 16.61
CA VAL A 28 -18.83 -7.43 16.64
C VAL A 28 -19.78 -6.26 16.82
N PHE A 29 -19.28 -5.18 17.42
CA PHE A 29 -20.06 -4.02 17.81
C PHE A 29 -19.56 -2.79 17.07
N SER A 30 -20.50 -1.98 16.58
CA SER A 30 -20.18 -0.70 15.96
C SER A 30 -19.55 0.24 16.99
N LYS A 31 -18.41 0.83 16.64
CA LYS A 31 -17.78 1.93 17.37
C LYS A 31 -17.89 3.18 16.52
N CYS A 32 -18.92 3.97 16.78
CA CYS A 32 -19.20 5.22 16.09
C CYS A 32 -19.03 6.37 17.08
N GLY A 33 -18.19 7.34 16.75
CA GLY A 33 -17.93 8.50 17.58
C GLY A 33 -17.12 9.54 16.80
N GLU A 34 -16.87 10.69 17.44
CA GLU A 34 -16.19 11.82 16.81
C GLU A 34 -14.65 11.70 16.85
N ILE A 35 -14.13 10.90 17.80
CA ILE A 35 -12.69 10.82 18.06
C ILE A 35 -12.00 9.79 17.16
N LYS A 36 -12.65 8.64 16.91
CA LYS A 36 -12.07 7.53 16.16
C LYS A 36 -12.91 7.24 14.93
N LEU A 37 -12.25 6.76 13.88
CA LEU A 37 -12.92 6.26 12.69
C LEU A 37 -13.94 5.21 13.05
N TRP A 38 -15.08 5.28 12.39
CA TRP A 38 -16.15 4.34 12.61
C TRP A 38 -15.69 2.96 12.16
N HIS A 39 -15.74 2.01 13.08
CA HIS A 39 -15.22 0.66 12.85
C HIS A 39 -16.04 -0.36 13.62
N TRP A 40 -15.92 -1.62 13.22
CA TRP A 40 -16.38 -2.75 13.99
C TRP A 40 -15.28 -3.23 14.93
N ALA A 41 -15.67 -3.63 16.13
CA ALA A 41 -14.75 -4.17 17.11
C ALA A 41 -15.32 -5.44 17.76
N HIS A 42 -14.46 -6.42 17.99
CA HIS A 42 -14.76 -7.51 18.92
C HIS A 42 -14.87 -6.97 20.35
N LYS A 43 -15.39 -7.80 21.26
CA LYS A 43 -15.21 -7.57 22.69
C LYS A 43 -13.72 -7.47 23.01
N LYS A 44 -13.38 -6.70 24.04
CA LYS A 44 -11.99 -6.48 24.45
C LYS A 44 -11.30 -7.83 24.72
N GLY A 45 -10.14 -8.05 24.08
CA GLY A 45 -9.37 -9.28 24.21
C GLY A 45 -9.80 -10.42 23.28
N GLU A 46 -10.90 -10.28 22.54
CA GLU A 46 -11.41 -11.32 21.65
C GLU A 46 -11.03 -11.08 20.17
N ASN A 47 -9.92 -10.38 19.91
CA ASN A 47 -9.49 -10.17 18.54
C ASN A 47 -9.14 -11.50 17.89
N CYS A 48 -9.79 -11.83 16.78
CA CYS A 48 -9.66 -13.12 16.13
C CYS A 48 -8.55 -13.18 15.07
N ASP A 49 -7.97 -12.05 14.68
CA ASP A 49 -6.87 -12.00 13.71
C ASP A 49 -5.60 -11.51 14.39
N ASN A 50 -4.56 -12.36 14.40
CA ASN A 50 -3.27 -12.01 15.00
C ASN A 50 -2.46 -11.05 14.10
N TRP A 51 -2.90 -10.77 12.88
CA TRP A 51 -2.31 -9.77 11.99
C TRP A 51 -3.02 -8.42 12.04
N TYR A 52 -3.99 -8.27 12.93
CA TYR A 52 -4.72 -7.02 13.09
C TYR A 52 -3.82 -5.84 13.44
N GLU A 53 -3.98 -4.75 12.69
CA GLU A 53 -3.52 -3.40 13.05
C GLU A 53 -4.73 -2.48 13.25
N PRO A 54 -4.68 -1.48 14.17
CA PRO A 54 -5.71 -0.46 14.26
C PRO A 54 -5.90 0.30 12.94
N GLU A 55 -7.15 0.54 12.57
CA GLU A 55 -7.49 1.30 11.37
C GLU A 55 -7.08 2.76 11.51
N THR A 56 -6.43 3.31 10.50
CA THR A 56 -6.10 4.74 10.38
C THR A 56 -6.82 5.33 9.18
N GLU A 57 -6.85 6.66 9.06
CA GLU A 57 -7.48 7.30 7.88
C GLU A 57 -6.77 6.89 6.58
N TRP A 58 -5.44 6.73 6.66
CA TRP A 58 -4.64 6.22 5.55
C TRP A 58 -5.08 4.80 5.11
N HIS A 59 -5.26 3.87 6.05
CA HIS A 59 -5.77 2.53 5.73
C HIS A 59 -7.17 2.56 5.13
N LYS A 60 -8.06 3.35 5.76
CA LYS A 60 -9.45 3.50 5.35
C LYS A 60 -9.55 4.04 3.92
N ASN A 61 -8.76 5.06 3.58
CA ASN A 61 -8.78 5.67 2.25
C ASN A 61 -8.33 4.69 1.18
N TRP A 62 -7.25 3.93 1.43
CA TRP A 62 -6.83 2.85 0.52
C TRP A 62 -7.93 1.81 0.31
N LYS A 63 -8.58 1.34 1.38
CA LYS A 63 -9.68 0.38 1.26
C LYS A 63 -10.89 0.97 0.53
N TYR A 64 -11.25 2.22 0.79
CA TYR A 64 -12.38 2.87 0.12
C TYR A 64 -12.14 3.07 -1.37
N ILE A 65 -10.92 3.37 -1.80
CA ILE A 65 -10.54 3.44 -3.21
C ILE A 65 -10.84 2.11 -3.94
N PHE A 66 -10.61 0.97 -3.28
CA PHE A 66 -10.88 -0.34 -3.89
C PHE A 66 -12.32 -0.81 -3.65
N GLY A 67 -13.03 -0.23 -2.69
CA GLY A 67 -14.42 -0.56 -2.39
C GLY A 67 -14.60 -1.77 -1.47
N LYS A 68 -15.81 -1.89 -0.91
CA LYS A 68 -16.14 -2.88 0.13
C LYS A 68 -16.02 -4.33 -0.33
N GLU A 69 -16.28 -4.61 -1.61
CA GLU A 69 -16.25 -5.96 -2.18
C GLU A 69 -14.83 -6.51 -2.32
N TYR A 70 -13.84 -5.63 -2.34
CA TYR A 70 -12.42 -5.97 -2.50
C TYR A 70 -11.61 -5.75 -1.21
N SER A 71 -12.15 -5.03 -0.24
CA SER A 71 -11.47 -4.74 1.03
C SER A 71 -11.77 -5.79 2.09
N GLU A 72 -10.86 -6.07 3.03
CA GLU A 72 -11.14 -6.92 4.20
C GLU A 72 -11.63 -8.33 3.83
N ILE A 73 -10.96 -8.97 2.87
CA ILE A 73 -11.35 -10.28 2.33
C ILE A 73 -10.73 -11.40 3.14
N THR A 74 -11.55 -12.37 3.55
CA THR A 74 -11.09 -13.54 4.32
C THR A 74 -10.50 -14.57 3.37
N ILE A 75 -9.20 -14.82 3.50
CA ILE A 75 -8.47 -15.84 2.76
C ILE A 75 -8.25 -17.05 3.66
N THR A 76 -8.52 -18.25 3.16
CA THR A 76 -8.29 -19.52 3.88
C THR A 76 -7.26 -20.35 3.13
N LYS A 77 -6.19 -20.76 3.82
CA LYS A 77 -5.19 -21.72 3.31
C LYS A 77 -4.83 -22.69 4.43
N ASP A 78 -4.83 -23.99 4.13
CA ASP A 78 -4.48 -25.07 5.07
C ASP A 78 -5.21 -24.98 6.43
N GLY A 79 -6.50 -24.59 6.39
CA GLY A 79 -7.33 -24.40 7.58
C GLY A 79 -7.05 -23.11 8.37
N ILE A 80 -6.03 -22.34 8.00
CA ILE A 80 -5.70 -21.04 8.60
C ILE A 80 -6.44 -19.94 7.84
N LYS A 81 -7.07 -19.02 8.57
CA LYS A 81 -7.78 -17.88 8.00
C LYS A 81 -7.11 -16.57 8.40
N HIS A 82 -6.90 -15.70 7.43
CA HIS A 82 -6.49 -14.31 7.65
C HIS A 82 -7.32 -13.36 6.79
N ARG A 83 -7.43 -12.12 7.24
CA ARG A 83 -8.12 -11.07 6.50
C ARG A 83 -7.11 -10.21 5.75
N ALA A 84 -7.15 -10.27 4.43
CA ALA A 84 -6.38 -9.38 3.56
C ALA A 84 -6.97 -7.97 3.62
N ASP A 85 -6.12 -6.93 3.63
CA ASP A 85 -6.61 -5.55 3.58
C ASP A 85 -7.37 -5.29 2.28
N ILE A 86 -6.81 -5.70 1.15
CA ILE A 86 -7.43 -5.60 -0.18
C ILE A 86 -7.07 -6.84 -1.02
N GLN A 87 -8.06 -7.44 -1.65
CA GLN A 87 -7.89 -8.41 -2.74
C GLN A 87 -8.51 -7.80 -4.00
N THR A 88 -7.71 -7.57 -5.03
CA THR A 88 -8.17 -7.01 -6.31
C THR A 88 -8.96 -8.05 -7.12
N LYS A 89 -9.67 -7.59 -8.15
CA LYS A 89 -10.37 -8.46 -9.12
C LYS A 89 -9.47 -9.52 -9.78
N ASP A 90 -8.17 -9.22 -9.93
CA ASP A 90 -7.18 -10.11 -10.56
C ASP A 90 -6.47 -11.00 -9.52
N ASN A 91 -7.03 -11.09 -8.31
CA ASN A 91 -6.53 -11.86 -7.17
C ASN A 91 -5.14 -11.43 -6.68
N VAL A 92 -4.74 -10.18 -6.93
CA VAL A 92 -3.58 -9.55 -6.27
C VAL A 92 -3.98 -9.14 -4.86
N ILE A 93 -3.19 -9.55 -3.86
CA ILE A 93 -3.36 -9.15 -2.47
C ILE A 93 -2.53 -7.90 -2.21
N ILE A 94 -3.14 -6.85 -1.69
CA ILE A 94 -2.45 -5.64 -1.26
C ILE A 94 -2.60 -5.56 0.26
N GLU A 95 -1.50 -5.71 0.98
CA GLU A 95 -1.42 -5.51 2.43
C GLU A 95 -0.91 -4.09 2.71
N LEU A 96 -1.61 -3.42 3.61
CA LEU A 96 -1.30 -2.06 4.01
C LEU A 96 -0.54 -2.13 5.35
N GLN A 97 0.57 -1.42 5.45
CA GLN A 97 1.37 -1.46 6.67
C GLN A 97 1.74 -0.06 7.14
N ASN A 98 1.19 0.33 8.29
CA ASN A 98 1.43 1.64 8.88
C ASN A 98 2.52 1.58 9.96
N SER A 99 2.43 0.60 10.86
CA SER A 99 3.39 0.44 11.96
C SER A 99 4.60 -0.45 11.58
N PRO A 100 5.70 -0.43 12.35
CA PRO A 100 6.79 -1.38 12.15
C PRO A 100 6.35 -2.83 12.33
N LEU A 101 6.77 -3.71 11.43
CA LEU A 101 6.60 -5.17 11.56
C LEU A 101 7.93 -5.85 11.84
N GLN A 102 7.88 -6.95 12.59
CA GLN A 102 9.03 -7.84 12.75
C GLN A 102 9.21 -8.72 11.52
N LYS A 103 10.47 -9.02 11.18
CA LYS A 103 10.86 -9.84 10.02
C LYS A 103 10.15 -11.21 9.93
N PRO A 104 9.96 -11.97 11.04
CA PRO A 104 9.22 -13.22 10.97
C PRO A 104 7.74 -13.06 10.60
N ILE A 105 7.11 -11.92 10.95
CA ILE A 105 5.71 -11.64 10.60
C ILE A 105 5.58 -11.30 9.11
N ILE A 106 6.52 -10.51 8.57
CA ILE A 106 6.58 -10.21 7.13
C ILE A 106 6.65 -11.52 6.33
N ARG A 107 7.66 -12.37 6.62
CA ARG A 107 7.82 -13.67 5.95
C ARG A 107 6.58 -14.56 6.05
N ARG A 108 5.93 -14.63 7.23
CA ARG A 108 4.70 -15.41 7.41
C ARG A 108 3.56 -14.91 6.51
N ARG A 109 3.37 -13.60 6.41
CA ARG A 109 2.34 -13.01 5.53
C ARG A 109 2.64 -13.26 4.06
N GLU A 110 3.90 -13.07 3.65
CA GLU A 110 4.33 -13.30 2.26
C GLU A 110 4.20 -14.76 1.82
N ASN A 111 4.51 -15.70 2.72
CA ASN A 111 4.31 -17.12 2.48
C ASN A 111 2.81 -17.48 2.41
N PHE A 112 2.01 -16.90 3.31
CA PHE A 112 0.58 -17.15 3.35
C PHE A 112 -0.12 -16.60 2.09
N TYR A 113 0.11 -15.35 1.69
CA TYR A 113 -0.59 -14.80 0.53
C TYR A 113 0.03 -15.24 -0.81
N GLY A 114 1.35 -15.44 -0.86
CA GLY A 114 2.07 -15.94 -2.04
C GLY A 114 2.52 -14.84 -3.01
N GLU A 115 2.90 -15.24 -4.23
CA GLU A 115 3.62 -14.39 -5.19
C GLU A 115 2.85 -13.15 -5.68
N LYS A 116 1.51 -13.21 -5.68
CA LYS A 116 0.65 -12.09 -6.09
C LYS A 116 0.36 -11.11 -4.95
N MET A 117 1.21 -11.07 -3.94
CA MET A 117 1.10 -10.13 -2.83
C MET A 117 1.93 -8.86 -3.09
N ILE A 118 1.42 -7.72 -2.65
CA ILE A 118 2.06 -6.41 -2.68
C ILE A 118 1.95 -5.79 -1.29
N TRP A 119 3.02 -5.14 -0.86
CA TRP A 119 3.02 -4.25 0.30
C TRP A 119 2.84 -2.80 -0.14
N ILE A 120 1.96 -2.07 0.54
CA ILE A 120 2.01 -0.61 0.57
C ILE A 120 2.33 -0.20 2.01
N ILE A 121 3.42 0.53 2.20
CA ILE A 121 3.88 1.00 3.51
C ILE A 121 3.54 2.48 3.65
N ASN A 122 2.96 2.88 4.78
CA ASN A 122 2.82 4.29 5.10
C ASN A 122 4.19 4.90 5.41
N GLY A 123 4.68 5.72 4.48
CA GLY A 123 5.95 6.43 4.55
C GLY A 123 5.88 7.82 5.16
N MET A 124 4.68 8.35 5.44
CA MET A 124 4.51 9.73 5.90
C MET A 124 5.34 10.04 7.15
N GLY A 125 5.41 9.10 8.10
CA GLY A 125 6.15 9.28 9.35
C GLY A 125 7.67 9.21 9.25
N PHE A 126 8.24 8.84 8.09
CA PHE A 126 9.69 8.80 7.87
C PHE A 126 10.13 9.46 6.57
N LYS A 127 9.25 10.25 5.94
CA LYS A 127 9.52 10.94 4.66
C LYS A 127 10.80 11.77 4.73
N ASP A 128 11.01 12.51 5.81
CA ASP A 128 12.18 13.39 5.96
C ASP A 128 13.51 12.61 6.08
N ASN A 129 13.43 11.35 6.48
CA ASN A 129 14.58 10.45 6.59
C ASN A 129 14.79 9.60 5.34
N PHE A 130 13.99 9.79 4.29
CA PHE A 130 14.03 9.03 3.04
C PHE A 130 14.23 9.98 1.85
N ARG A 131 15.42 9.97 1.26
CA ARG A 131 15.79 10.87 0.16
C ARG A 131 15.84 10.10 -1.15
N ILE A 132 15.05 10.54 -2.13
CA ILE A 132 15.09 10.02 -3.50
C ILE A 132 16.01 10.93 -4.31
N HIS A 133 16.99 10.34 -4.96
CA HIS A 133 17.89 11.00 -5.89
C HIS A 133 17.56 10.53 -7.31
N PRO A 134 16.86 11.37 -8.10
CA PRO A 134 16.60 11.07 -9.48
C PRO A 134 17.91 10.83 -10.22
N GLU A 135 18.01 9.71 -10.91
CA GLU A 135 19.16 9.48 -11.78
C GLU A 135 19.05 10.40 -13.00
N PRO A 136 20.15 11.07 -13.43
CA PRO A 136 20.11 11.92 -14.61
C PRO A 136 19.68 11.10 -15.82
N PHE A 137 18.68 11.61 -16.55
CA PHE A 137 18.27 11.07 -17.84
C PHE A 137 19.24 11.58 -18.92
N PRO A 138 19.65 10.75 -19.89
CA PRO A 138 19.30 9.34 -20.15
C PRO A 138 20.12 8.30 -19.36
N GLY A 139 21.01 8.73 -18.48
CA GLY A 139 22.00 7.90 -17.78
C GLY A 139 23.39 8.07 -18.37
N GLU A 140 24.44 7.78 -17.60
CA GLU A 140 25.83 8.04 -18.03
C GLU A 140 26.24 7.29 -19.31
N ASN A 141 25.60 6.16 -19.59
CA ASN A 141 25.87 5.33 -20.76
C ASN A 141 25.19 5.82 -22.04
N TYR A 142 24.39 6.89 -22.00
CA TYR A 142 23.64 7.35 -23.16
C TYR A 142 24.00 8.80 -23.50
N SER A 143 24.22 9.08 -24.77
CA SER A 143 24.46 10.43 -25.29
C SER A 143 23.30 10.87 -26.18
N PRO A 144 22.72 12.06 -25.97
CA PRO A 144 21.70 12.59 -26.88
C PRO A 144 22.31 12.93 -28.25
N THR A 145 21.54 12.71 -29.31
CA THR A 145 21.84 13.02 -30.71
C THR A 145 20.59 13.56 -31.41
N GLU A 146 20.72 14.01 -32.66
CA GLU A 146 19.56 14.45 -33.46
C GLU A 146 18.56 13.32 -33.79
N TYR A 147 18.99 12.05 -33.73
CA TYR A 147 18.18 10.87 -34.07
C TYR A 147 17.71 10.06 -32.85
N GLY A 148 17.98 10.52 -31.62
CA GLY A 148 17.67 9.79 -30.40
C GLY A 148 18.87 9.73 -29.45
N PHE A 149 19.11 8.59 -28.83
CA PHE A 149 20.19 8.38 -27.86
C PHE A 149 21.14 7.29 -28.33
N VAL A 150 22.44 7.57 -28.31
CA VAL A 150 23.46 6.55 -28.58
C VAL A 150 23.82 5.87 -27.27
N ASP A 151 23.68 4.54 -27.21
CA ASP A 151 24.29 3.73 -26.15
C ASP A 151 25.81 3.74 -26.35
N LYS A 152 26.56 4.30 -25.40
CA LYS A 152 28.03 4.39 -25.45
C LYS A 152 28.71 3.02 -25.40
N THR A 153 28.00 1.98 -24.99
CA THR A 153 28.50 0.61 -24.85
C THR A 153 28.34 -0.18 -26.14
N THR A 154 27.17 -0.07 -26.79
CA THR A 154 26.86 -0.84 -28.02
C THR A 154 27.00 -0.02 -29.30
N GLY A 155 27.00 1.31 -29.19
CA GLY A 155 26.95 2.23 -30.33
C GLY A 155 25.56 2.35 -30.99
N GLU A 156 24.55 1.65 -30.46
CA GLU A 156 23.21 1.65 -31.05
C GLU A 156 22.47 2.96 -30.78
N VAL A 157 21.73 3.44 -31.78
CA VAL A 157 20.78 4.54 -31.63
C VAL A 157 19.44 3.98 -31.18
N ILE A 158 18.99 4.40 -30.01
CA ILE A 158 17.70 4.04 -29.44
C ILE A 158 16.82 5.28 -29.30
N ASP A 159 15.54 5.10 -29.59
CA ASP A 159 14.55 6.15 -29.38
C ASP A 159 14.27 6.36 -27.88
N GLN A 160 13.66 7.50 -27.56
CA GLN A 160 13.31 7.83 -26.18
C GLN A 160 12.38 6.81 -25.52
N LYS A 161 11.53 6.12 -26.29
CA LYS A 161 10.56 5.14 -25.75
C LYS A 161 11.23 3.81 -25.40
N SER A 162 12.33 3.52 -26.06
CA SER A 162 13.13 2.30 -25.93
C SER A 162 14.24 2.44 -24.91
N LEU A 163 14.53 3.68 -24.46
CA LEU A 163 15.44 3.90 -23.34
C LEU A 163 14.98 3.11 -22.10
N PRO A 164 15.91 2.43 -21.41
CA PRO A 164 15.58 1.75 -20.16
C PRO A 164 14.98 2.77 -19.18
N LYS A 165 13.78 2.47 -18.66
CA LYS A 165 13.25 3.22 -17.52
C LYS A 165 14.21 2.99 -16.36
N LYS A 166 15.01 4.01 -16.04
CA LYS A 166 16.01 3.94 -14.98
C LYS A 166 15.33 4.03 -13.61
N ASP A 167 15.89 3.31 -12.65
CA ASP A 167 15.46 3.38 -11.26
C ASP A 167 16.26 4.48 -10.55
N ASP A 168 15.56 5.33 -9.81
CA ASP A 168 16.12 6.35 -8.94
C ASP A 168 16.88 5.68 -7.79
N ARG A 169 17.96 6.32 -7.32
CA ARG A 169 18.59 5.92 -6.06
C ARG A 169 17.79 6.48 -4.90
N PHE A 170 17.81 5.79 -3.77
CA PHE A 170 17.37 6.37 -2.51
C PHE A 170 18.41 6.18 -1.40
N PHE A 171 18.35 7.06 -0.42
CA PHE A 171 19.01 6.91 0.88
C PHE A 171 17.96 6.96 1.98
N TRP A 172 18.10 6.08 2.97
CA TRP A 172 17.22 6.00 4.13
C TRP A 172 18.05 6.05 5.40
N GLU A 173 17.97 7.14 6.15
CA GLU A 173 18.81 7.39 7.33
C GLU A 173 18.56 6.37 8.46
N TYR A 174 17.28 6.02 8.68
CA TYR A 174 16.84 5.07 9.70
C TYR A 174 16.06 3.91 9.06
N PRO A 175 16.76 3.01 8.34
CA PRO A 175 16.10 1.98 7.58
C PRO A 175 15.47 0.94 8.52
N ARG A 176 14.28 0.49 8.14
CA ARG A 176 13.58 -0.57 8.88
C ARG A 176 14.17 -1.93 8.49
N SER A 177 15.23 -2.34 9.17
CA SER A 177 15.97 -3.59 8.87
C SER A 177 15.13 -4.87 8.86
N SER A 178 13.95 -4.85 9.48
CA SER A 178 13.01 -5.96 9.39
C SER A 178 12.53 -6.27 7.97
N TRP A 179 12.67 -5.33 7.03
CA TRP A 179 12.26 -5.46 5.63
C TRP A 179 13.37 -5.91 4.67
N ASN A 180 14.59 -6.18 5.15
CA ASN A 180 15.73 -6.45 4.28
C ASN A 180 15.69 -7.78 3.48
N ASP A 181 14.80 -8.71 3.85
CA ASP A 181 14.56 -9.96 3.11
C ASP A 181 13.11 -10.05 2.60
N VAL A 182 12.50 -8.89 2.32
CA VAL A 182 11.15 -8.86 1.75
C VAL A 182 11.17 -9.55 0.37
N GLN A 183 10.22 -10.44 0.14
CA GLN A 183 10.15 -11.20 -1.12
C GLN A 183 9.09 -10.65 -2.07
N ARG A 184 8.20 -9.79 -1.57
CA ARG A 184 7.10 -9.20 -2.33
C ARG A 184 7.40 -7.76 -2.69
N ASN A 185 6.71 -7.26 -3.72
CA ASN A 185 6.87 -5.88 -4.15
C ASN A 185 6.47 -4.93 -3.02
N VAL A 186 7.32 -3.95 -2.74
CA VAL A 186 7.08 -2.92 -1.73
C VAL A 186 6.91 -1.56 -2.38
N PHE A 187 5.80 -0.91 -2.08
CA PHE A 187 5.53 0.47 -2.42
C PHE A 187 5.50 1.28 -1.13
N ILE A 188 6.15 2.45 -1.13
CA ILE A 188 6.09 3.40 -0.02
C ILE A 188 5.19 4.56 -0.43
N ASP A 189 4.21 4.86 0.40
CA ASP A 189 3.30 5.98 0.25
C ASP A 189 3.73 7.13 1.17
N PHE A 190 4.31 8.19 0.59
CA PHE A 190 4.74 9.39 1.33
C PHE A 190 3.66 10.45 1.50
N GLY A 191 2.39 10.10 1.23
CA GLY A 191 1.24 10.99 1.36
C GLY A 191 1.05 11.96 0.19
N ASP A 192 1.88 11.89 -0.86
CA ASP A 192 1.74 12.72 -2.06
C ASP A 192 1.09 11.95 -3.22
N GLY A 193 1.14 12.50 -4.44
CA GLY A 193 0.52 11.90 -5.62
C GLY A 193 1.22 10.63 -6.15
N ASN A 194 2.35 10.25 -5.57
CA ASN A 194 3.17 9.13 -6.03
C ASN A 194 3.32 8.05 -4.97
N LEU A 195 3.66 6.85 -5.44
CA LEU A 195 4.23 5.77 -4.67
C LEU A 195 5.68 5.60 -5.09
N PHE A 196 6.54 5.27 -4.14
CA PHE A 196 7.89 4.84 -4.45
C PHE A 196 7.97 3.32 -4.44
N TRP A 197 8.09 2.70 -5.61
CA TRP A 197 8.30 1.26 -5.75
C TRP A 197 9.75 0.93 -5.48
N VAL A 198 10.04 0.30 -4.34
CA VAL A 198 11.38 -0.15 -4.00
C VAL A 198 11.72 -1.39 -4.82
N LYS A 199 12.79 -1.31 -5.60
CA LYS A 199 13.29 -2.36 -6.49
C LYS A 199 14.41 -3.16 -5.87
N ASP A 200 15.23 -2.49 -5.07
CA ASP A 200 16.39 -3.06 -4.39
C ASP A 200 16.71 -2.23 -3.14
N GLY A 201 17.36 -2.86 -2.15
CA GLY A 201 17.83 -2.20 -0.93
C GLY A 201 16.74 -1.88 0.10
N MET A 202 15.54 -2.45 -0.01
CA MET A 202 14.50 -2.29 1.01
C MET A 202 15.02 -2.68 2.39
N GLY A 203 14.70 -1.90 3.42
CA GLY A 203 15.19 -2.15 4.79
C GLY A 203 16.69 -1.91 4.99
N THR A 204 17.39 -1.34 4.01
CA THR A 204 18.78 -0.91 4.12
C THR A 204 18.91 0.60 3.90
N GLY A 205 20.08 1.18 4.20
CA GLY A 205 20.28 2.63 4.15
C GLY A 205 20.37 3.22 2.74
N PHE A 206 20.45 2.39 1.70
CA PHE A 206 20.53 2.81 0.31
C PHE A 206 19.86 1.78 -0.59
N GLY A 207 19.41 2.19 -1.77
CA GLY A 207 18.85 1.25 -2.73
C GLY A 207 18.38 1.91 -4.00
N LYS A 208 17.54 1.20 -4.74
CA LYS A 208 16.96 1.67 -6.01
C LYS A 208 15.45 1.50 -6.00
N GLY A 209 14.77 2.41 -6.68
CA GLY A 209 13.34 2.31 -6.84
C GLY A 209 12.81 3.23 -7.91
N ARG A 210 11.49 3.31 -8.03
CA ARG A 210 10.85 4.08 -9.07
C ARG A 210 9.62 4.80 -8.55
N GLN A 211 9.48 6.07 -8.89
CA GLN A 211 8.23 6.79 -8.66
C GLN A 211 7.16 6.30 -9.63
N ILE A 212 6.01 5.93 -9.08
CA ILE A 212 4.81 5.51 -9.81
C ILE A 212 3.67 6.43 -9.38
N LYS A 213 2.92 7.00 -10.32
CA LYS A 213 1.73 7.79 -9.97
C LYS A 213 0.73 6.89 -9.25
N LYS A 214 0.15 7.38 -8.14
CA LYS A 214 -0.92 6.65 -7.44
C LYS A 214 -2.08 6.34 -8.37
N GLU A 215 -2.46 7.28 -9.22
CA GLU A 215 -3.51 7.11 -10.23
C GLU A 215 -3.23 5.89 -11.13
N ASP A 216 -2.01 5.75 -11.64
CA ASP A 216 -1.63 4.61 -12.48
C ASP A 216 -1.66 3.29 -11.72
N PHE A 217 -1.21 3.29 -10.46
CA PHE A 217 -1.28 2.11 -9.59
C PHE A 217 -2.74 1.69 -9.33
N ILE A 218 -3.58 2.64 -8.91
CA ILE A 218 -4.99 2.42 -8.60
C ILE A 218 -5.72 1.90 -9.84
N LYS A 219 -5.54 2.57 -10.99
CA LYS A 219 -6.13 2.16 -12.26
C LYS A 219 -5.69 0.75 -12.66
N LYS A 220 -4.39 0.44 -12.52
CA LYS A 220 -3.84 -0.88 -12.85
C LYS A 220 -4.49 -1.99 -12.02
N TYR A 221 -4.70 -1.77 -10.73
CA TYR A 221 -5.23 -2.77 -9.81
C TYR A 221 -6.75 -2.71 -9.62
N GLY A 222 -7.44 -1.86 -10.39
CA GLY A 222 -8.89 -1.81 -10.46
C GLY A 222 -9.58 -1.04 -9.34
N GLY A 223 -8.89 -0.07 -8.72
CA GLY A 223 -9.53 0.87 -7.80
C GLY A 223 -10.23 2.03 -8.52
N ASP A 224 -11.06 2.75 -7.77
CA ASP A 224 -11.91 3.84 -8.23
C ASP A 224 -11.15 5.19 -8.19
N LEU A 225 -10.95 5.79 -9.36
CA LEU A 225 -10.23 7.06 -9.50
C LEU A 225 -11.08 8.27 -9.07
N ASP A 226 -12.40 8.18 -9.10
CA ASP A 226 -13.27 9.27 -8.65
C ASP A 226 -13.23 9.36 -7.12
N VAL A 227 -13.28 8.20 -6.45
CA VAL A 227 -13.09 8.11 -4.99
C VAL A 227 -11.70 8.62 -4.59
N PHE A 228 -10.65 8.19 -5.29
CA PHE A 228 -9.30 8.71 -5.06
C PHE A 228 -9.22 10.24 -5.23
N SER A 229 -9.80 10.77 -6.31
CA SER A 229 -9.83 12.20 -6.60
C SER A 229 -10.58 13.00 -5.54
N ALA A 230 -11.65 12.45 -4.97
CA ALA A 230 -12.38 13.06 -3.86
C ALA A 230 -11.49 13.20 -2.60
N PHE A 231 -10.76 12.14 -2.22
CA PHE A 231 -9.83 12.21 -1.08
C PHE A 231 -8.69 13.20 -1.29
N VAL A 232 -8.14 13.27 -2.52
CA VAL A 232 -7.10 14.26 -2.85
C VAL A 232 -7.62 15.70 -2.71
N LYS A 233 -8.88 15.96 -3.09
CA LYS A 233 -9.51 17.28 -2.92
C LYS A 233 -9.71 17.60 -1.44
N GLU A 234 -10.27 16.66 -0.67
CA GLU A 234 -10.51 16.83 0.77
C GLU A 234 -9.20 17.12 1.53
N GLN A 235 -8.12 16.41 1.22
CA GLN A 235 -6.82 16.66 1.85
C GLN A 235 -6.28 18.05 1.54
N LYS A 236 -6.38 18.50 0.28
CA LYS A 236 -5.96 19.86 -0.13
C LYS A 236 -6.76 20.95 0.58
N GLU A 237 -8.04 20.72 0.86
CA GLU A 237 -8.88 21.66 1.61
C GLU A 237 -8.47 21.73 3.08
N LYS A 238 -8.19 20.58 3.72
CA LYS A 238 -7.67 20.53 5.09
C LYS A 238 -6.32 21.23 5.23
N ASP A 239 -5.41 21.02 4.29
CA ASP A 239 -4.08 21.64 4.30
C ASP A 239 -4.15 23.17 4.12
N LYS A 240 -5.17 23.68 3.42
CA LYS A 240 -5.41 25.13 3.28
C LYS A 240 -5.98 25.77 4.54
N GLN A 241 -6.77 25.04 5.33
CA GLN A 241 -7.38 25.56 6.57
C GLN A 241 -6.40 25.57 7.75
N GLN A 242 -5.26 24.89 7.63
CA GLN A 242 -4.20 24.83 8.65
C GLN A 242 -3.04 25.82 8.41
N LYS A 243 -3.11 26.63 7.34
CA LYS A 243 -2.15 27.69 7.01
C LYS A 243 -2.77 29.06 7.22
#